data_AF-B6XUT6-F1
#
_entry.id   AF-B6XUT6-F1
#
_cell.length_a   1.000
_cell.length_b   1.000
_cell.length_c   1.000
_cell.angle_alpha   90.00
_cell.angle_beta   90.00
_cell.angle_gamma   90.00
#
_symmetry.space_group_name_H-M   'P 1'
#
loop_
_entity.id
_entity.type
_entity.pdbx_description
1 polymer ?
#
loop_
_entity_poly.entity_id
_entity_poly.type
_entity_poly.pdbx_seq_one_letter_code
_entity_poly.pdbx_strand_id
1 'polypeptide(L)'
;MNPAEYMLQFFKIEERDDGFDDGISTSFSRMHDAETCLDNLIKMNVRRLGTTKSVMPQIWQKLWESYTNSSGTGYWAGFSTSQQRDIPLDAAEAQALEIIADKSPSLPISIAEEERKTISEFLDEALKAVREDDSLPTSLRVYVLDLISEARRNLDEYAAGKEFDLKVSLQALFGVLYMAESQTGKPTVWENLKSKIAKPFISALLSEGARQLVASGASFLQLPG
;
A
#
# COMPACT_ATOMS: atom_id res chain seq x y z
N MET A 1 -11.94 6.93 7.11
CA MET A 1 -12.59 6.30 5.95
C MET A 1 -11.58 5.42 5.23
N ASN A 2 -11.89 4.15 5.04
CA ASN A 2 -11.07 3.25 4.25
C ASN A 2 -11.22 3.58 2.74
N PRO A 3 -10.30 3.14 1.87
CA PRO A 3 -10.34 3.55 0.47
C PRO A 3 -11.58 3.11 -0.31
N ALA A 4 -12.17 1.95 0.05
CA ALA A 4 -13.40 1.47 -0.59
C ALA A 4 -14.64 2.24 -0.09
N GLU A 5 -14.72 2.59 1.20
CA GLU A 5 -15.74 3.53 1.72
C GLU A 5 -15.66 4.88 1.00
N TYR A 6 -14.44 5.42 0.78
CA TYR A 6 -14.26 6.64 -0.01
C TYR A 6 -14.82 6.47 -1.43
N MET A 7 -14.60 5.32 -2.07
CA MET A 7 -15.16 5.05 -3.40
C MET A 7 -16.69 4.94 -3.37
N LEU A 8 -17.27 4.33 -2.33
CA LEU A 8 -18.73 4.27 -2.15
C LEU A 8 -19.34 5.68 -2.03
N GLN A 9 -18.70 6.59 -1.30
CA GLN A 9 -19.10 8.00 -1.24
C GLN A 9 -18.85 8.76 -2.55
N PHE A 10 -17.71 8.50 -3.23
CA PHE A 10 -17.39 9.11 -4.53
C PHE A 10 -18.49 8.83 -5.56
N PHE A 11 -18.88 7.57 -5.68
CA PHE A 11 -19.93 7.09 -6.58
C PHE A 11 -21.35 7.28 -6.05
N LYS A 12 -21.51 7.95 -4.90
CA LYS A 12 -22.81 8.28 -4.27
C LYS A 12 -23.67 7.05 -3.94
N ILE A 13 -23.03 5.93 -3.66
CA ILE A 13 -23.67 4.75 -3.05
C ILE A 13 -23.90 5.01 -1.56
N GLU A 14 -22.91 5.65 -0.91
CA GLU A 14 -23.01 6.18 0.44
C GLU A 14 -23.07 7.71 0.44
N GLU A 15 -23.57 8.28 1.54
CA GLU A 15 -23.63 9.73 1.71
C GLU A 15 -22.21 10.30 1.85
N ARG A 16 -21.93 11.40 1.15
CA ARG A 16 -20.63 12.06 1.22
C ARG A 16 -20.48 12.78 2.55
N ASP A 17 -19.32 12.63 3.17
CA ASP A 17 -18.97 13.41 4.35
C ASP A 17 -18.82 14.92 4.04
N ASP A 18 -19.05 15.76 5.04
CA ASP A 18 -18.81 17.21 4.93
C ASP A 18 -17.33 17.48 4.57
N GLY A 19 -17.11 18.20 3.46
CA GLY A 19 -15.77 18.51 2.96
C GLY A 19 -15.11 17.39 2.16
N PHE A 20 -15.90 16.44 1.62
CA PHE A 20 -15.42 15.39 0.73
C PHE A 20 -14.57 15.93 -0.44
N ASP A 21 -13.34 15.44 -0.55
CA ASP A 21 -12.41 15.79 -1.63
C ASP A 21 -12.59 14.85 -2.83
N ASP A 22 -13.28 15.32 -3.87
CA ASP A 22 -13.45 14.63 -5.17
C ASP A 22 -12.42 15.10 -6.22
N GLY A 23 -11.27 15.57 -5.76
CA GLY A 23 -10.12 15.87 -6.59
C GLY A 23 -9.52 14.60 -7.19
N ILE A 24 -9.08 14.70 -8.44
CA ILE A 24 -8.62 13.55 -9.21
C ILE A 24 -7.46 12.78 -8.55
N SER A 25 -6.51 13.51 -7.95
CA SER A 25 -5.38 12.90 -7.27
C SER A 25 -5.85 12.03 -6.11
N THR A 26 -6.79 12.53 -5.32
CA THR A 26 -7.35 11.83 -4.17
C THR A 26 -8.16 10.63 -4.64
N SER A 27 -9.06 10.79 -5.61
CA SER A 27 -9.89 9.67 -6.06
C SER A 27 -9.11 8.55 -6.75
N PHE A 28 -8.10 8.87 -7.57
CA PHE A 28 -7.27 7.86 -8.22
C PHE A 28 -6.39 7.12 -7.23
N SER A 29 -5.84 7.81 -6.23
CA SER A 29 -5.15 7.15 -5.12
C SER A 29 -6.12 6.18 -4.45
N ARG A 30 -7.25 6.67 -3.92
CA ARG A 30 -8.21 5.85 -3.16
C ARG A 30 -8.73 4.65 -3.94
N MET A 31 -8.87 4.75 -5.26
CA MET A 31 -9.22 3.62 -6.11
C MET A 31 -8.10 2.57 -6.23
N HIS A 32 -6.85 3.00 -6.45
CA HIS A 32 -5.69 2.12 -6.45
C HIS A 32 -5.54 1.38 -5.11
N ASP A 33 -5.83 2.09 -4.04
CA ASP A 33 -5.73 1.64 -2.67
C ASP A 33 -6.77 0.56 -2.35
N ALA A 34 -8.01 0.76 -2.84
CA ALA A 34 -9.08 -0.23 -2.77
C ALA A 34 -8.72 -1.49 -3.57
N GLU A 35 -8.16 -1.35 -4.77
CA GLU A 35 -7.71 -2.51 -5.56
C GLU A 35 -6.54 -3.24 -4.90
N THR A 36 -5.60 -2.51 -4.32
CA THR A 36 -4.47 -3.10 -3.58
C THR A 36 -4.96 -3.87 -2.35
N CYS A 37 -5.97 -3.35 -1.66
CA CYS A 37 -6.62 -4.06 -0.56
C CYS A 37 -7.23 -5.38 -1.04
N LEU A 38 -7.98 -5.35 -2.14
CA LEU A 38 -8.55 -6.55 -2.76
C LEU A 38 -7.48 -7.60 -3.12
N ASP A 39 -6.38 -7.18 -3.75
CA ASP A 39 -5.29 -8.08 -4.13
C ASP A 39 -4.62 -8.73 -2.93
N ASN A 40 -4.48 -7.99 -1.82
CA ASN A 40 -3.97 -8.53 -0.57
C ASN A 40 -4.94 -9.54 0.06
N LEU A 41 -6.25 -9.26 0.06
CA LEU A 41 -7.26 -10.20 0.54
C LEU A 41 -7.24 -11.52 -0.29
N ILE A 42 -7.04 -11.42 -1.60
CA ILE A 42 -6.89 -12.59 -2.48
C ILE A 42 -5.63 -13.38 -2.13
N LYS A 43 -4.48 -12.71 -1.97
CA LYS A 43 -3.21 -13.35 -1.55
C LYS A 43 -3.33 -14.04 -0.19
N MET A 44 -4.15 -13.50 0.72
CA MET A 44 -4.48 -14.09 2.02
C MET A 44 -5.48 -15.26 1.94
N ASN A 45 -5.83 -15.72 0.74
CA ASN A 45 -6.81 -16.79 0.50
C ASN A 45 -8.22 -16.50 1.06
N VAL A 46 -8.61 -15.21 1.14
CA VAL A 46 -9.99 -14.86 1.47
C VAL A 46 -10.89 -15.37 0.34
N ARG A 47 -11.82 -16.26 0.70
CA ARG A 47 -12.66 -16.96 -0.27
C ARG A 47 -13.63 -16.00 -0.96
N ARG A 48 -14.01 -16.36 -2.19
CA ARG A 48 -15.11 -15.74 -2.97
C ARG A 48 -14.87 -14.28 -3.38
N LEU A 49 -13.64 -13.94 -3.75
CA LEU A 49 -13.28 -12.60 -4.26
C LEU A 49 -13.07 -12.55 -5.79
N GLY A 50 -13.29 -13.67 -6.51
CA GLY A 50 -13.08 -13.74 -7.96
C GLY A 50 -13.95 -12.78 -8.74
N THR A 51 -15.23 -12.68 -8.39
CA THR A 51 -16.16 -11.72 -9.01
C THR A 51 -15.78 -10.28 -8.69
N THR A 52 -15.43 -10.00 -7.42
CA THR A 52 -14.94 -8.68 -6.98
C THR A 52 -13.72 -8.23 -7.80
N LYS A 53 -12.75 -9.12 -8.05
CA LYS A 53 -11.59 -8.78 -8.89
C LYS A 53 -11.95 -8.58 -10.36
N SER A 54 -12.91 -9.34 -10.87
CA SER A 54 -13.30 -9.28 -12.29
C SER A 54 -13.99 -7.98 -12.70
N VAL A 55 -14.57 -7.24 -11.73
CA VAL A 55 -15.31 -5.98 -12.00
C VAL A 55 -14.48 -4.71 -11.74
N MET A 56 -13.27 -4.83 -11.18
CA MET A 56 -12.40 -3.68 -10.90
C MET A 56 -12.05 -2.84 -12.15
N PRO A 57 -11.75 -3.43 -13.32
CA PRO A 57 -11.48 -2.64 -14.53
C PRO A 57 -12.65 -1.71 -14.94
N GLN A 58 -13.89 -2.14 -14.72
CA GLN A 58 -15.09 -1.39 -15.03
C GLN A 58 -15.28 -0.22 -14.06
N ILE A 59 -15.01 -0.43 -12.77
CA ILE A 59 -15.02 0.64 -11.76
C ILE A 59 -13.95 1.69 -12.08
N TRP A 60 -12.74 1.26 -12.48
CA TRP A 60 -11.67 2.16 -12.94
C TRP A 60 -12.07 2.98 -14.16
N GLN A 61 -12.73 2.35 -15.14
CA GLN A 61 -13.23 3.05 -16.31
C GLN A 61 -14.26 4.13 -15.92
N LYS A 62 -15.20 3.82 -15.03
CA LYS A 62 -16.21 4.77 -14.56
C LYS A 62 -15.62 5.92 -13.74
N LEU A 63 -14.59 5.64 -12.94
CA LEU A 63 -13.81 6.68 -12.26
C LEU A 63 -13.15 7.61 -13.29
N TRP A 64 -12.45 7.07 -14.28
CA TRP A 64 -11.82 7.85 -15.34
C TRP A 64 -12.84 8.71 -16.12
N GLU A 65 -13.98 8.12 -16.47
CA GLU A 65 -15.07 8.83 -17.14
C GLU A 65 -15.59 10.01 -16.31
N SER A 66 -15.64 9.88 -14.98
CA SER A 66 -16.09 10.95 -14.08
C SER A 66 -15.27 12.25 -14.20
N TYR A 67 -14.04 12.18 -14.72
CA TYR A 67 -13.13 13.33 -14.91
C TYR A 67 -12.99 13.83 -16.35
N THR A 68 -13.68 13.18 -17.30
CA THR A 68 -13.61 13.55 -18.71
C THR A 68 -14.90 14.23 -19.17
N ASN A 69 -14.78 15.19 -20.07
CA ASN A 69 -15.95 15.78 -20.73
C ASN A 69 -16.30 14.97 -21.99
N SER A 70 -17.60 14.81 -22.25
CA SER A 70 -18.04 14.34 -23.57
C SER A 70 -17.85 15.49 -24.56
N SER A 71 -17.01 15.30 -25.57
CA SER A 71 -17.23 16.09 -26.79
C SER A 71 -18.54 15.58 -27.39
N GLY A 72 -19.45 16.47 -27.77
CA GLY A 72 -20.72 16.09 -28.42
C GLY A 72 -20.58 15.27 -29.71
N THR A 73 -19.36 14.89 -30.10
CA THR A 73 -18.98 14.03 -31.22
C THR A 73 -18.64 12.58 -30.85
N GLY A 74 -18.76 12.19 -29.57
CA GLY A 74 -18.50 10.81 -29.12
C GLY A 74 -17.02 10.49 -28.80
N TYR A 75 -16.14 11.49 -28.88
CA TYR A 75 -14.75 11.41 -28.42
C TYR A 75 -14.63 12.00 -27.00
N TRP A 76 -13.82 11.42 -26.12
CA TRP A 76 -13.49 12.04 -24.84
C TRP A 76 -12.57 13.24 -25.08
N ALA A 77 -13.01 14.45 -24.72
CA ALA A 77 -12.22 15.67 -24.91
C ALA A 77 -12.16 16.45 -23.59
N GLY A 78 -10.95 16.77 -23.14
CA GLY A 78 -10.74 17.51 -21.90
C GLY A 78 -10.75 16.60 -20.67
N PHE A 79 -9.64 16.64 -19.93
CA PHE A 79 -9.46 16.00 -18.64
C PHE A 79 -9.47 17.10 -17.58
N SER A 80 -10.27 16.93 -16.52
CA SER A 80 -10.37 17.88 -15.42
C SER A 80 -9.72 17.32 -14.16
N THR A 81 -9.19 18.21 -13.33
CA THR A 81 -8.72 17.85 -11.99
C THR A 81 -9.84 17.72 -10.96
N SER A 82 -11.04 18.17 -11.31
CA SER A 82 -12.27 18.03 -10.51
C SER A 82 -13.28 17.14 -11.22
N GLN A 83 -14.13 16.45 -10.45
CA GLN A 83 -15.19 15.62 -11.01
C GLN A 83 -16.10 16.45 -11.92
N GLN A 84 -16.33 15.97 -13.14
CA GLN A 84 -17.19 16.62 -14.13
C GLN A 84 -18.54 15.94 -14.27
N ARG A 85 -18.59 14.63 -13.99
CA ARG A 85 -19.79 13.80 -14.21
C ARG A 85 -19.99 12.81 -13.08
N ASP A 86 -21.27 12.57 -12.80
CA ASP A 86 -21.71 11.49 -11.94
C ASP A 86 -21.95 10.25 -12.81
N ILE A 87 -21.01 9.30 -12.76
CA ILE A 87 -21.11 8.02 -13.47
C ILE A 87 -21.56 6.95 -12.47
N PRO A 88 -22.76 6.38 -12.61
CA PRO A 88 -23.28 5.42 -11.63
C PRO A 88 -22.60 4.05 -11.75
N LEU A 89 -22.36 3.42 -10.60
CA LEU A 89 -22.02 2.00 -10.52
C LEU A 89 -23.27 1.14 -10.71
N ASP A 90 -23.09 -0.05 -11.26
CA ASP A 90 -24.12 -1.08 -11.23
C ASP A 90 -24.09 -1.84 -9.89
N ALA A 91 -25.06 -2.75 -9.70
CA ALA A 91 -25.19 -3.48 -8.44
C ALA A 91 -23.98 -4.39 -8.12
N ALA A 92 -23.32 -4.96 -9.14
CA ALA A 92 -22.18 -5.85 -8.94
C ALA A 92 -20.91 -5.06 -8.59
N GLU A 93 -20.73 -3.90 -9.22
CA GLU A 93 -19.65 -2.96 -8.95
C GLU A 93 -19.78 -2.31 -7.58
N ALA A 94 -20.99 -1.86 -7.20
CA ALA A 94 -21.26 -1.32 -5.87
C ALA A 94 -21.01 -2.38 -4.79
N GLN A 95 -21.55 -3.58 -4.98
CA GLN A 95 -21.32 -4.70 -4.06
C GLN A 95 -19.84 -5.09 -3.97
N ALA A 96 -19.06 -4.94 -5.04
CA ALA A 96 -17.63 -5.20 -5.00
C ALA A 96 -16.92 -4.22 -4.06
N LEU A 97 -17.26 -2.93 -4.10
CA LEU A 97 -16.72 -1.93 -3.18
C LEU A 97 -17.19 -2.15 -1.75
N GLU A 98 -18.46 -2.48 -1.51
CA GLU A 98 -18.98 -2.87 -0.18
C GLU A 98 -18.21 -4.06 0.40
N ILE A 99 -17.99 -5.11 -0.40
CA ILE A 99 -17.21 -6.28 0.01
C ILE A 99 -15.78 -5.90 0.38
N ILE A 100 -15.14 -5.00 -0.38
CA ILE A 100 -13.79 -4.52 -0.07
C ILE A 100 -13.84 -3.68 1.21
N ALA A 101 -14.82 -2.81 1.40
CA ALA A 101 -14.97 -2.00 2.60
C ALA A 101 -15.16 -2.87 3.86
N ASP A 102 -16.08 -3.84 3.81
CA ASP A 102 -16.39 -4.77 4.91
C ASP A 102 -15.22 -5.69 5.27
N LYS A 103 -14.46 -6.12 4.26
CA LYS A 103 -13.33 -7.04 4.43
C LYS A 103 -12.01 -6.32 4.59
N SER A 104 -11.96 -5.03 4.31
CA SER A 104 -10.78 -4.22 4.56
C SER A 104 -10.58 -4.18 6.07
N PRO A 105 -9.37 -4.51 6.57
CA PRO A 105 -9.08 -4.23 7.95
C PRO A 105 -9.32 -2.73 8.20
N SER A 106 -10.11 -2.44 9.23
CA SER A 106 -10.48 -1.07 9.59
C SER A 106 -9.22 -0.25 9.90
N LEU A 107 -9.11 0.89 9.20
CA LEU A 107 -8.09 1.94 9.22
C LEU A 107 -6.87 1.72 8.30
N PRO A 108 -6.43 2.78 7.56
CA PRO A 108 -5.04 2.84 7.13
C PRO A 108 -4.16 2.75 8.39
N ILE A 109 -3.00 2.10 8.26
CA ILE A 109 -2.02 2.08 9.36
C ILE A 109 -1.55 3.53 9.51
N SER A 110 -2.15 4.27 10.45
CA SER A 110 -1.61 5.54 10.93
C SER A 110 -0.29 5.20 11.61
N ILE A 111 0.82 5.49 10.94
CA ILE A 111 2.14 5.29 11.49
C ILE A 111 2.36 6.39 12.53
N ALA A 112 2.37 6.02 13.80
CA ALA A 112 2.62 6.97 14.88
C ALA A 112 3.99 7.66 14.70
N GLU A 113 4.20 8.85 15.25
CA GLU A 113 5.51 9.56 15.15
C GLU A 113 6.68 8.67 15.65
N GLU A 114 6.45 7.89 16.72
CA GLU A 114 7.41 6.90 17.19
C GLU A 114 7.73 5.79 16.16
N GLU A 115 6.76 5.38 15.36
CA GLU A 115 6.91 4.36 14.33
C GLU A 115 7.63 4.93 13.10
N ARG A 116 7.41 6.20 12.75
CA ARG A 116 8.16 6.89 11.69
C ARG A 116 9.64 7.00 11.99
N LYS A 117 9.97 7.35 13.23
CA LYS A 117 11.37 7.38 13.70
C LYS A 117 12.01 5.99 13.57
N THR A 118 11.28 4.95 13.97
CA THR A 118 11.73 3.55 13.86
C THR A 118 11.98 3.14 12.39
N ILE A 119 11.12 3.55 11.47
CA ILE A 119 11.29 3.29 10.03
C ILE A 119 12.50 4.07 9.49
N SER A 120 12.68 5.33 9.87
CA SER A 120 13.85 6.11 9.45
C SER A 120 15.16 5.48 9.93
N GLU A 121 15.23 5.07 11.20
CA GLU A 121 16.40 4.38 11.77
C GLU A 121 16.69 3.05 11.05
N PHE A 122 15.65 2.30 10.67
CA PHE A 122 15.78 1.10 9.85
C PHE A 122 16.40 1.40 8.49
N LEU A 123 15.91 2.41 7.78
CA LEU A 123 16.43 2.79 6.47
C LEU A 123 17.91 3.21 6.54
N ASP A 124 18.30 3.92 7.60
CA ASP A 124 19.70 4.32 7.83
C ASP A 124 20.62 3.11 8.06
N GLU A 125 20.18 2.13 8.84
CA GLU A 125 20.99 0.95 9.15
C GLU A 125 20.99 -0.07 8.00
N ALA A 126 19.92 -0.16 7.23
CA ALA A 126 19.90 -0.90 5.97
C ALA A 126 20.88 -0.28 4.95
N LEU A 127 20.90 1.05 4.82
CA LEU A 127 21.85 1.76 3.97
C LEU A 127 23.29 1.50 4.41
N LYS A 128 23.55 1.53 5.72
CA LYS A 128 24.86 1.23 6.30
C LYS A 128 25.28 -0.21 5.99
N ALA A 129 24.41 -1.19 6.21
CA ALA A 129 24.69 -2.60 5.94
C ALA A 129 25.08 -2.83 4.46
N VAL A 130 24.33 -2.23 3.53
CA VAL A 130 24.59 -2.34 2.09
C VAL A 130 25.91 -1.67 1.69
N ARG A 131 26.31 -0.59 2.37
CA ARG A 131 27.59 0.08 2.13
C ARG A 131 28.79 -0.68 2.70
N GLU A 132 28.61 -1.32 3.85
CA GLU A 132 29.64 -2.13 4.52
C GLU A 132 29.86 -3.47 3.81
N ASP A 133 28.85 -3.95 3.07
CA ASP A 133 28.90 -5.19 2.30
C ASP A 133 29.29 -4.98 0.82
N ASP A 134 30.59 -4.85 0.58
CA ASP A 134 31.18 -4.80 -0.75
C ASP A 134 31.13 -6.13 -1.52
N SER A 135 30.73 -7.23 -0.87
CA SER A 135 30.67 -8.57 -1.47
C SER A 135 29.40 -8.82 -2.28
N LEU A 136 28.35 -8.00 -2.10
CA LEU A 136 27.11 -8.12 -2.86
C LEU A 136 27.34 -7.92 -4.36
N PRO A 137 26.61 -8.65 -5.23
CA PRO A 137 26.55 -8.35 -6.65
C PRO A 137 26.19 -6.87 -6.88
N THR A 138 26.93 -6.19 -7.78
CA THR A 138 26.75 -4.74 -8.02
C THR A 138 25.31 -4.38 -8.39
N SER A 139 24.66 -5.20 -9.21
CA SER A 139 23.25 -5.01 -9.61
C SER A 139 22.30 -5.09 -8.41
N LEU A 140 22.49 -6.06 -7.52
CA LEU A 140 21.70 -6.21 -6.30
C LEU A 140 21.90 -5.02 -5.36
N ARG A 141 23.15 -4.58 -5.21
CA ARG A 141 23.50 -3.42 -4.39
C ARG A 141 22.83 -2.14 -4.87
N VAL A 142 22.88 -1.87 -6.17
CA VAL A 142 22.19 -0.72 -6.79
C VAL A 142 20.68 -0.81 -6.55
N TYR A 143 20.09 -1.98 -6.80
CA TYR A 143 18.66 -2.16 -6.63
C TYR A 143 18.19 -1.95 -5.18
N VAL A 144 18.95 -2.43 -4.19
CA VAL A 144 18.64 -2.16 -2.77
C VAL A 144 18.75 -0.67 -2.45
N LEU A 145 19.77 0.03 -2.97
CA LEU A 145 19.94 1.48 -2.74
C LEU A 145 18.80 2.30 -3.34
N ASP A 146 18.30 1.90 -4.51
CA ASP A 146 17.13 2.54 -5.15
C ASP A 146 15.88 2.37 -4.28
N LEU A 147 15.63 1.16 -3.78
CA LEU A 147 14.48 0.88 -2.89
C LEU A 147 14.57 1.59 -1.54
N ILE A 148 15.77 1.73 -0.97
CA ILE A 148 15.98 2.54 0.25
C ILE A 148 15.64 4.01 -0.02
N SER A 149 16.08 4.54 -1.16
CA SER A 149 15.83 5.92 -1.55
C SER A 149 14.35 6.17 -1.81
N GLU A 150 13.67 5.23 -2.45
CA GLU A 150 12.22 5.25 -2.69
C GLU A 150 11.44 5.22 -1.36
N ALA A 151 11.75 4.27 -0.47
CA ALA A 151 11.10 4.16 0.84
C ALA A 151 11.30 5.43 1.69
N ARG A 152 12.48 6.06 1.60
CA ARG A 152 12.76 7.31 2.31
C ARG A 152 11.98 8.49 1.74
N ARG A 153 11.93 8.64 0.41
CA ARG A 153 11.07 9.64 -0.25
C ARG A 153 9.62 9.45 0.17
N ASN A 154 9.13 8.21 0.17
CA ASN A 154 7.74 7.91 0.53
C ASN A 154 7.47 8.15 2.03
N LEU A 155 8.46 7.99 2.91
CA LEU A 155 8.37 8.35 4.32
C LEU A 155 8.29 9.87 4.52
N ASP A 156 9.06 10.64 3.75
CA ASP A 156 9.00 12.10 3.76
C ASP A 156 7.67 12.61 3.21
N GLU A 157 7.17 12.01 2.13
CA GLU A 157 5.84 12.30 1.56
C GLU A 157 4.71 11.89 2.52
N TYR A 158 4.88 10.82 3.30
CA TYR A 158 3.94 10.44 4.37
C TYR A 158 3.80 11.54 5.41
N ALA A 159 4.90 12.18 5.82
CA ALA A 159 4.84 13.33 6.73
C ALA A 159 4.11 14.55 6.14
N ALA A 160 4.00 14.62 4.81
CA ALA A 160 3.23 15.63 4.09
C ALA A 160 1.77 15.21 3.78
N GLY A 161 1.30 14.07 4.30
CA GLY A 161 -0.08 13.59 4.15
C GLY A 161 -0.32 12.61 3.00
N LYS A 162 0.74 12.08 2.37
CA LYS A 162 0.65 11.09 1.28
C LYS A 162 0.93 9.68 1.82
N GLU A 163 -0.12 8.91 2.08
CA GLU A 163 0.02 7.68 2.90
C GLU A 163 0.34 6.39 2.13
N PHE A 164 0.18 6.35 0.80
CA PHE A 164 -0.01 5.07 0.10
C PHE A 164 1.23 4.31 -0.37
N ASP A 165 2.34 5.01 -0.63
CA ASP A 165 3.50 4.38 -1.27
C ASP A 165 4.51 3.81 -0.26
N LEU A 166 4.43 4.22 1.02
CA LEU A 166 5.40 3.83 2.04
C LEU A 166 5.33 2.33 2.35
N LYS A 167 4.13 1.76 2.50
CA LYS A 167 4.00 0.34 2.85
C LYS A 167 4.50 -0.57 1.73
N VAL A 168 4.21 -0.24 0.48
CA VAL A 168 4.63 -1.02 -0.69
C VAL A 168 6.15 -0.98 -0.85
N SER A 169 6.73 0.22 -0.75
CA SER A 169 8.19 0.40 -0.83
C SER A 169 8.93 -0.31 0.33
N LEU A 170 8.40 -0.29 1.56
CA LEU A 170 8.96 -1.04 2.68
C LEU A 170 8.88 -2.57 2.49
N GLN A 171 7.78 -3.08 1.94
CA GLN A 171 7.65 -4.52 1.65
C GLN A 171 8.61 -4.98 0.55
N ALA A 172 8.74 -4.20 -0.53
CA ALA A 172 9.70 -4.47 -1.59
C ALA A 172 11.13 -4.46 -1.04
N LEU A 173 11.49 -3.44 -0.25
CA LEU A 173 12.80 -3.34 0.39
C LEU A 173 13.08 -4.56 1.28
N PHE A 174 12.12 -4.98 2.12
CA PHE A 174 12.30 -6.15 2.99
C PHE A 174 12.60 -7.44 2.20
N GLY A 175 11.85 -7.68 1.11
CA GLY A 175 12.09 -8.84 0.25
C GLY A 175 13.49 -8.85 -0.36
N VAL A 176 13.99 -7.69 -0.77
CA VAL A 176 15.32 -7.58 -1.40
C VAL A 176 16.46 -7.61 -0.38
N LEU A 177 16.26 -7.09 0.84
CA LEU A 177 17.25 -7.22 1.93
C LEU A 177 17.46 -8.68 2.33
N TYR A 178 16.40 -9.51 2.32
CA TYR A 178 16.54 -10.96 2.51
C TYR A 178 17.39 -11.62 1.40
N MET A 179 17.19 -11.20 0.14
CA MET A 179 18.01 -11.68 -0.97
C MET A 179 19.48 -11.26 -0.81
N ALA A 180 19.73 -10.01 -0.37
CA ALA A 180 21.08 -9.51 -0.12
C ALA A 180 21.78 -10.29 1.01
N GLU A 181 21.07 -10.59 2.10
CA GLU A 181 21.56 -11.47 3.16
C GLU A 181 21.93 -12.87 2.62
N SER A 182 21.09 -13.48 1.77
CA SER A 182 21.38 -14.83 1.24
C SER A 182 22.59 -14.91 0.29
N GLN A 183 23.03 -13.76 -0.24
CA GLN A 183 24.09 -13.65 -1.24
C GLN A 183 25.35 -12.94 -0.70
N THR A 184 25.36 -12.62 0.60
CA THR A 184 26.47 -11.91 1.24
C THR A 184 27.65 -12.83 1.52
N GLY A 185 28.86 -12.28 1.38
CA GLY A 185 30.10 -12.79 1.97
C GLY A 185 30.40 -12.21 3.37
N LYS A 186 29.55 -11.33 3.91
CA LYS A 186 29.69 -10.67 5.21
C LYS A 186 28.45 -10.86 6.10
N PRO A 187 28.13 -12.11 6.50
CA PRO A 187 26.89 -12.43 7.22
C PRO A 187 26.71 -11.65 8.54
N THR A 188 27.81 -11.32 9.22
CA THR A 188 27.79 -10.56 10.48
C THR A 188 27.21 -9.15 10.34
N VAL A 189 27.34 -8.52 9.17
CA VAL A 189 26.74 -7.20 8.87
C VAL A 189 25.21 -7.31 8.90
N TRP A 190 24.68 -8.35 8.28
CA TRP A 190 23.24 -8.61 8.17
C TRP A 190 22.63 -9.13 9.47
N GLU A 191 23.36 -9.94 10.23
CA GLU A 191 22.97 -10.33 11.59
C GLU A 191 22.85 -9.12 12.54
N ASN A 192 23.76 -8.16 12.43
CA ASN A 192 23.71 -6.91 13.17
C ASN A 192 22.49 -6.05 12.78
N LEU A 193 22.17 -5.94 11.49
CA LEU A 193 20.97 -5.25 11.03
C LEU A 193 19.69 -5.89 11.61
N LYS A 194 19.59 -7.22 11.53
CA LYS A 194 18.44 -7.98 12.05
C LYS A 194 18.27 -7.82 13.57
N SER A 195 19.36 -7.96 14.32
CA SER A 195 19.32 -7.90 15.79
C SER A 195 19.00 -6.52 16.33
N LYS A 196 19.45 -5.45 15.67
CA LYS A 196 19.24 -4.07 16.13
C LYS A 196 17.84 -3.55 15.83
N ILE A 197 17.36 -3.70 14.60
CA ILE A 197 16.22 -2.88 14.15
C ILE A 197 15.10 -3.68 13.47
N ALA A 198 15.33 -4.92 13.03
CA ALA A 198 14.25 -5.69 12.39
C ALA A 198 13.06 -5.95 13.33
N LYS A 199 13.29 -6.20 14.63
CA LYS A 199 12.20 -6.40 15.60
C LYS A 199 11.34 -5.14 15.82
N PRO A 200 11.92 -3.97 16.19
CA PRO A 200 11.17 -2.72 16.27
C PRO A 200 10.45 -2.35 14.97
N PHE A 201 11.11 -2.53 13.83
CA PHE A 201 10.55 -2.24 12.51
C PHE A 201 9.37 -3.17 12.13
N ILE A 202 9.51 -4.48 12.32
CA ILE A 202 8.41 -5.43 12.12
C ILE A 202 7.24 -5.11 13.05
N SER A 203 7.53 -4.69 14.29
CA SER A 203 6.53 -4.26 15.27
C SER A 203 5.78 -2.98 14.86
N ALA A 204 6.44 -2.08 14.12
CA ALA A 204 5.86 -0.85 13.57
C ALA A 204 5.09 -1.09 12.25
N LEU A 205 5.49 -2.09 11.47
CA LEU A 205 4.81 -2.47 10.22
C LEU A 205 3.56 -3.34 10.47
N LEU A 206 3.55 -4.09 11.56
CA LEU A 206 2.42 -4.91 12.02
C LEU A 206 1.63 -4.12 13.06
N SER A 207 0.56 -3.45 12.64
CA SER A 207 -0.36 -2.77 13.54
C SER A 207 -0.92 -3.72 14.62
N GLU A 208 -1.48 -3.17 15.70
CA GLU A 208 -2.14 -3.94 16.76
C GLU A 208 -3.22 -4.92 16.20
N GLY A 209 -3.86 -4.57 15.07
CA GLY A 209 -4.79 -5.45 14.34
C GLY A 209 -4.11 -6.64 13.62
N ALA A 210 -2.88 -6.47 13.14
CA ALA A 210 -2.08 -7.58 12.62
C ALA A 210 -1.56 -8.50 13.75
N ARG A 211 -1.30 -7.95 14.95
CA ARG A 211 -0.95 -8.74 16.14
C ARG A 211 -2.12 -9.62 16.60
N GLN A 212 -3.36 -9.14 16.52
CA GLN A 212 -4.55 -9.95 16.81
C GLN A 212 -4.76 -11.09 15.80
N LEU A 213 -4.51 -10.85 14.51
CA LEU A 213 -4.56 -11.89 13.48
C LEU A 213 -3.47 -12.95 13.65
N VAL A 214 -2.24 -12.54 14.01
CA VAL A 214 -1.14 -13.45 14.35
C VAL A 214 -1.43 -14.24 15.63
N ALA A 215 -2.07 -13.63 16.64
CA ALA A 215 -2.51 -14.33 17.85
C ALA A 215 -3.62 -15.36 17.57
N SER A 216 -4.50 -15.11 16.59
CA SER A 216 -5.49 -16.08 16.11
C SER A 216 -4.94 -17.13 15.14
N GLY A 217 -3.73 -16.91 14.61
CA GLY A 217 -3.03 -17.76 13.65
C GLY A 217 -1.62 -18.16 14.12
N ALA A 218 -1.49 -18.53 15.40
CA ALA A 218 -0.24 -18.83 16.11
C ALA A 218 0.48 -20.11 15.61
N SER A 219 0.75 -20.20 14.31
CA SER A 219 1.57 -21.24 13.69
C SER A 219 2.63 -20.67 12.73
N PHE A 220 2.65 -19.36 12.48
CA PHE A 220 3.49 -18.77 11.43
C PHE A 220 4.83 -18.16 11.92
N LEU A 221 5.06 -18.05 13.23
CA LEU A 221 6.26 -17.42 13.81
C LEU A 221 7.06 -18.36 14.72
N GLN A 222 7.25 -19.62 14.33
CA GLN A 222 8.31 -20.43 14.93
C GLN A 222 9.65 -20.03 14.32
N LEU A 223 10.40 -19.20 15.04
CA LEU A 223 11.85 -19.09 14.85
C LEU A 223 12.48 -20.44 15.24
N PRO A 224 13.43 -20.98 14.47
CA PRO A 224 14.22 -22.11 14.94
C PRO A 224 15.07 -21.66 16.13
N GLY A 225 15.14 -22.52 17.15
CA GLY A 225 16.03 -22.37 18.30
C GLY A 225 17.50 -22.60 17.94
#